data_AF-A0A924E5N4-F1
#
_entry.id   AF-A0A924E5N4-F1
#
_cell.length_a   1.000
_cell.length_b   1.000
_cell.length_c   1.000
_cell.angle_alpha   90.00
_cell.angle_beta   90.00
_cell.angle_gamma   90.00
#
_symmetry.space_group_name_H-M   'P 1'
#
loop_
_entity.id
_entity.type
_entity.pdbx_description
1 polymer ?
#
loop_
_entity_poly.entity_id
_entity_poly.type
_entity_poly.pdbx_seq_one_letter_code
_entity_poly.pdbx_strand_id
1 'polypeptide(L)'
;MDFSNRGAQPQNVAPSVQSSASNVIRKTSNGNKDVNKVTRIAVVVLAALVAIVLVALTASVLFGNKSKESGFVDKSKYQAVFLNTGQVYFGKINDLNSNYFVVSGIYYLQTSSTGTTTAASAANTSVSLVKLGCELHAPTDRMVINRSQVTFWENLQDTGQVANAIQKFVKDNPTGQKCSNTAANSTTNNVQGSTNTTTNTAPTTTTPTTTTKP
;
A
#
# COMPACT_ATOMS: atom_id res chain seq x y z
N MET A 1 21.47 80.18 42.85
CA MET A 1 21.85 81.50 42.32
C MET A 1 21.28 81.52 40.90
N ASP A 2 20.03 81.95 40.71
CA ASP A 2 19.63 83.34 40.40
C ASP A 2 20.43 83.84 39.18
N PHE A 3 19.86 84.25 38.03
CA PHE A 3 18.88 85.32 37.89
C PHE A 3 17.96 85.17 36.67
N SER A 4 16.79 85.79 36.83
CA SER A 4 15.73 85.98 35.84
C SER A 4 16.08 86.92 34.68
N ASN A 5 15.20 86.88 33.68
CA ASN A 5 14.48 88.03 33.08
C ASN A 5 14.87 88.57 31.68
N ARG A 6 13.81 88.59 30.85
CA ARG A 6 13.23 89.68 30.04
C ARG A 6 13.69 89.91 28.59
N GLY A 7 12.66 89.89 27.74
CA GLY A 7 12.56 90.49 26.41
C GLY A 7 11.39 89.84 25.67
N ALA A 8 10.12 90.19 25.91
CA ALA A 8 9.40 91.36 25.42
C ALA A 8 9.45 91.52 23.88
N GLN A 9 8.41 91.05 23.18
CA GLN A 9 7.99 91.61 21.90
C GLN A 9 6.46 91.77 21.85
N PRO A 10 5.94 92.87 21.25
CA PRO A 10 4.55 93.27 21.34
C PRO A 10 3.63 92.66 20.28
N GLN A 11 2.34 92.70 20.62
CA GLN A 11 1.17 92.31 19.85
C GLN A 11 0.97 93.14 18.57
N ASN A 12 0.36 92.53 17.56
CA ASN A 12 -0.39 93.25 16.54
C ASN A 12 -1.82 92.69 16.44
N VAL A 13 -2.79 93.60 16.36
CA VAL A 13 -4.23 93.39 16.56
C VAL A 13 -4.95 93.65 15.24
N ALA A 14 -5.94 92.82 14.87
CA ALA A 14 -7.10 93.25 14.08
C ALA A 14 -8.29 92.25 14.22
N PRO A 15 -9.55 92.68 14.04
CA PRO A 15 -10.71 92.14 14.77
C PRO A 15 -11.84 91.54 13.90
N SER A 16 -12.88 91.03 14.60
CA SER A 16 -14.27 90.75 14.19
C SER A 16 -14.52 89.41 13.46
N VAL A 17 -15.59 88.63 13.65
CA VAL A 17 -16.95 88.90 14.16
C VAL A 17 -17.57 87.60 14.73
N GLN A 18 -18.07 87.67 15.97
CA GLN A 18 -19.40 87.23 16.44
C GLN A 18 -20.12 86.05 15.73
N SER A 19 -20.27 84.93 16.44
CA SER A 19 -21.62 84.36 16.63
C SER A 19 -21.69 83.53 17.91
N SER A 20 -22.57 84.01 18.76
CA SER A 20 -23.08 83.47 20.00
C SER A 20 -23.77 82.11 19.84
N ALA A 21 -23.41 81.15 20.68
CA ALA A 21 -24.39 80.24 21.29
C ALA A 21 -23.77 79.58 22.53
N SER A 22 -24.12 80.12 23.69
CA SER A 22 -24.13 79.39 24.95
C SER A 22 -25.02 78.15 24.78
N ASN A 23 -24.52 76.94 25.03
CA ASN A 23 -25.14 76.08 26.04
C ASN A 23 -24.45 74.73 26.25
N VAL A 24 -24.34 74.41 27.54
CA VAL A 24 -24.32 73.06 28.13
C VAL A 24 -23.06 72.23 27.92
N ILE A 25 -22.19 72.30 28.93
CA ILE A 25 -21.44 71.15 29.42
C ILE A 25 -22.46 70.03 29.70
N ARG A 26 -22.50 69.00 28.84
CA ARG A 26 -22.95 67.66 29.20
C ARG A 26 -21.79 66.71 28.96
N LYS A 27 -20.99 66.54 30.01
CA LYS A 27 -20.19 65.35 30.23
C LYS A 27 -21.16 64.17 30.39
N THR A 28 -21.53 63.52 29.28
CA THR A 28 -22.21 62.23 29.32
C THR A 28 -21.21 61.16 29.72
N SER A 29 -21.06 61.04 31.04
CA SER A 29 -21.06 59.79 31.80
C SER A 29 -21.02 58.48 30.98
N ASN A 30 -19.95 57.72 31.22
CA ASN A 30 -19.92 56.27 31.43
C ASN A 30 -20.70 55.37 30.46
N GLY A 31 -19.97 54.75 29.54
CA GLY A 31 -20.32 53.47 28.92
C GLY A 31 -19.28 52.37 29.16
N ASN A 32 -18.46 52.45 30.22
CA ASN A 32 -17.33 51.51 30.41
C ASN A 32 -17.71 50.27 31.27
N LYS A 33 -18.93 49.74 31.13
CA LYS A 33 -19.41 48.58 31.92
C LYS A 33 -19.79 47.34 31.12
N ASP A 34 -19.81 47.39 29.78
CA ASP A 34 -20.17 46.21 28.98
C ASP A 34 -19.06 45.68 28.06
N VAL A 35 -17.95 46.41 27.88
CA VAL A 35 -16.80 45.93 27.09
C VAL A 35 -16.21 44.65 27.70
N ASN A 36 -16.02 44.61 29.02
CA ASN A 36 -15.45 43.44 29.71
C ASN A 36 -16.35 42.19 29.61
N LYS A 37 -17.68 42.37 29.51
CA LYS A 37 -18.62 41.23 29.33
C LYS A 37 -18.60 40.74 27.89
N VAL A 38 -18.64 41.65 26.92
CA VAL A 38 -18.56 41.32 25.49
C VAL A 38 -17.22 40.66 25.15
N THR A 39 -16.10 41.17 25.67
CA THR A 39 -14.77 40.56 25.49
C THR A 39 -14.69 39.17 26.13
N ARG A 40 -15.26 38.96 27.32
CA ARG A 40 -15.30 37.62 27.95
C ARG A 40 -16.14 36.64 27.14
N ILE A 41 -17.31 37.05 26.65
CA ILE A 41 -18.15 36.22 25.79
C ILE A 41 -17.42 35.91 24.48
N ALA A 42 -16.76 36.89 23.87
CA ALA A 42 -15.98 36.69 22.65
C ALA A 42 -14.82 35.71 22.85
N VAL A 43 -14.11 35.78 23.98
CA VAL A 43 -13.03 34.84 24.32
C VAL A 43 -13.57 33.43 24.54
N VAL A 44 -14.72 33.28 25.22
CA VAL A 44 -15.34 31.96 25.43
C VAL A 44 -15.83 31.35 24.12
N VAL A 45 -16.44 32.16 23.24
CA VAL A 45 -16.88 31.71 21.92
C VAL A 45 -15.67 31.32 21.06
N LEU A 46 -14.60 32.12 21.06
CA LEU A 46 -13.36 31.79 20.36
C LEU A 46 -12.74 30.50 20.88
N ALA A 47 -12.68 30.31 22.20
CA ALA A 47 -12.16 29.10 22.82
C ALA A 47 -13.00 27.86 22.46
N ALA A 48 -14.33 27.98 22.42
CA ALA A 48 -15.23 26.91 22.00
C ALA A 48 -15.02 26.55 20.52
N LEU A 49 -14.87 27.54 19.64
CA LEU A 49 -14.58 27.32 18.23
C LEU A 49 -13.22 26.63 18.03
N VAL A 50 -12.18 27.05 18.75
CA VAL A 50 -10.87 26.39 18.72
C VAL A 50 -10.98 24.95 19.21
N ALA A 51 -11.73 24.69 20.28
CA ALA A 51 -11.96 23.34 20.79
C ALA A 51 -12.68 22.45 19.75
N ILE A 52 -13.71 22.97 19.08
CA ILE A 52 -14.43 22.26 18.01
C ILE A 52 -13.48 21.94 16.84
N VAL A 53 -12.66 22.90 16.42
CA VAL A 53 -11.67 22.69 15.36
C VAL A 53 -10.63 21.64 15.77
N LEU A 54 -10.15 21.64 17.01
CA LEU A 54 -9.21 20.63 17.51
C LEU A 54 -9.85 19.23 17.56
N VAL A 55 -11.12 19.12 17.97
CA VAL A 55 -11.86 17.86 17.93
C VAL A 55 -12.07 17.39 16.49
N ALA A 56 -12.41 18.28 15.56
CA ALA A 56 -12.57 17.95 14.15
C ALA A 56 -11.24 17.50 13.51
N LEU A 57 -10.12 18.15 13.84
CA LEU A 57 -8.79 17.79 13.35
C LEU A 57 -8.32 16.45 13.91
N THR A 58 -8.51 16.21 15.21
CA THR A 58 -8.16 14.91 15.83
C THR A 58 -9.03 13.79 15.27
N ALA A 59 -10.33 14.01 15.10
CA ALA A 59 -11.22 13.06 14.43
C ALA A 59 -10.79 12.83 12.96
N SER A 60 -10.42 13.87 12.23
CA SER A 60 -9.94 13.75 10.84
C SER A 60 -8.62 12.99 10.73
N VAL A 61 -7.71 13.11 11.69
CA VAL A 61 -6.45 12.33 11.71
C VAL A 61 -6.69 10.87 12.12
N LEU A 62 -7.60 10.62 13.06
CA LEU A 62 -7.91 9.29 13.57
C LEU A 62 -8.82 8.48 12.64
N PHE A 63 -9.78 9.14 12.00
CA PHE A 63 -10.80 8.53 11.13
C PHE A 63 -10.65 8.91 9.65
N GLY A 64 -9.62 9.69 9.31
CA GLY A 64 -9.33 10.06 7.93
C GLY A 64 -9.19 8.81 7.06
N ASN A 65 -9.90 8.81 5.94
CA ASN A 65 -9.91 7.74 4.93
C ASN A 65 -8.50 7.47 4.37
N LYS A 66 -7.68 6.73 5.11
CA LYS A 66 -6.53 6.05 4.53
C LYS A 66 -7.08 4.88 3.74
N SER A 67 -6.94 4.92 2.42
CA SER A 67 -7.23 3.78 1.55
C SER A 67 -6.50 2.57 2.11
N LYS A 68 -7.25 1.60 2.64
CA LYS A 68 -6.68 0.39 3.22
C LYS A 68 -6.00 -0.37 2.10
N GLU A 69 -4.75 -0.79 2.31
CA GLU A 69 -3.98 -1.56 1.33
C GLU A 69 -4.76 -2.78 0.80
N SER A 70 -5.56 -3.40 1.67
CA SER A 70 -6.46 -4.51 1.34
C SER A 70 -7.47 -4.19 0.23
N GLY A 71 -7.80 -2.91 0.02
CA GLY A 71 -8.69 -2.45 -1.05
C GLY A 71 -8.08 -2.52 -2.45
N PHE A 72 -6.76 -2.66 -2.57
CA PHE A 72 -6.09 -2.85 -3.86
C PHE A 72 -6.07 -4.32 -4.31
N VAL A 73 -6.47 -5.26 -3.46
CA VAL A 73 -6.49 -6.69 -3.82
C VAL A 73 -7.70 -6.97 -4.69
N ASP A 74 -7.43 -7.39 -5.92
CA ASP A 74 -8.47 -7.90 -6.79
C ASP A 74 -8.71 -9.38 -6.48
N LYS A 75 -9.78 -9.67 -5.74
CA LYS A 75 -10.14 -11.05 -5.34
C LYS A 75 -10.42 -11.96 -6.53
N SER A 76 -10.73 -11.41 -7.71
CA SER A 76 -10.93 -12.20 -8.94
C SER A 76 -9.61 -12.67 -9.56
N LYS A 77 -8.50 -11.99 -9.27
CA LYS A 77 -7.16 -12.28 -9.82
C LYS A 77 -6.27 -13.04 -8.85
N TYR A 78 -5.26 -13.71 -9.36
CA TYR A 78 -4.15 -14.21 -8.54
C TYR A 78 -3.20 -13.05 -8.21
N GLN A 79 -2.45 -13.17 -7.13
CA GLN A 79 -1.43 -12.23 -6.71
C GLN A 79 -0.06 -12.91 -6.67
N ALA A 80 0.98 -12.17 -7.02
CA ALA A 80 2.35 -12.52 -6.69
C ALA A 80 2.75 -11.83 -5.39
N VAL A 81 3.29 -12.58 -4.44
CA VAL A 81 3.76 -12.11 -3.14
C VAL A 81 5.28 -12.32 -3.08
N PHE A 82 6.01 -11.21 -3.05
CA PHE A 82 7.47 -11.21 -3.07
C PHE A 82 8.00 -11.07 -1.65
N LEU A 83 8.78 -12.06 -1.23
CA LEU A 83 9.41 -12.04 0.08
C LEU A 83 10.75 -11.31 0.04
N ASN A 84 11.19 -10.83 1.20
CA ASN A 84 12.51 -10.22 1.38
C ASN A 84 13.67 -11.20 1.12
N THR A 85 13.41 -12.50 1.16
CA THR A 85 14.35 -13.57 0.79
C THR A 85 14.52 -13.74 -0.72
N GLY A 86 13.75 -13.02 -1.53
CA GLY A 86 13.71 -13.15 -2.99
C GLY A 86 12.76 -14.25 -3.48
N GLN A 87 12.21 -15.07 -2.58
CA GLN A 87 11.20 -16.07 -2.93
C GLN A 87 9.88 -15.40 -3.34
N VAL A 88 9.19 -16.01 -4.31
CA VAL A 88 7.91 -15.53 -4.81
C VAL A 88 6.87 -16.63 -4.69
N TYR A 89 5.75 -16.29 -4.07
CA TYR A 89 4.57 -17.14 -4.02
C TYR A 89 3.45 -16.54 -4.86
N PHE A 90 2.70 -17.39 -5.55
CA PHE A 90 1.54 -17.01 -6.34
C PHE A 90 0.28 -17.61 -5.73
N GLY A 91 -0.78 -16.83 -5.53
CA GLY A 91 -2.00 -17.35 -4.93
C GLY A 91 -3.08 -16.30 -4.80
N LYS A 92 -4.07 -16.55 -3.96
CA LYS A 92 -5.13 -15.60 -3.62
C LYS A 92 -4.84 -15.00 -2.26
N ILE A 93 -4.73 -13.67 -2.17
CA ILE A 93 -4.66 -12.98 -0.88
C ILE A 93 -6.07 -12.91 -0.29
N ASN A 94 -6.30 -13.65 0.79
CA ASN A 94 -7.58 -13.70 1.49
C ASN A 94 -7.73 -12.56 2.49
N ASP A 95 -6.63 -12.22 3.18
CA ASP A 95 -6.57 -11.17 4.19
C ASP A 95 -5.18 -10.53 4.17
N LEU A 96 -5.12 -9.22 4.40
CA LEU A 96 -3.87 -8.51 4.62
C LEU A 96 -4.11 -7.28 5.51
N ASN A 97 -3.20 -7.09 6.46
CA ASN A 97 -3.24 -5.99 7.40
C ASN A 97 -1.82 -5.58 7.80
N SER A 98 -1.69 -4.75 8.83
CA SER A 98 -0.40 -4.26 9.32
C SER A 98 0.52 -5.36 9.86
N ASN A 99 -0.01 -6.54 10.18
CA ASN A 99 0.71 -7.59 10.88
C ASN A 99 1.04 -8.78 9.97
N TYR A 100 0.11 -9.18 9.09
CA TYR A 100 0.28 -10.39 8.27
C TYR A 100 -0.45 -10.33 6.92
N PHE A 101 -0.06 -11.25 6.04
CA PHE A 101 -0.80 -11.69 4.84
C PHE A 101 -1.31 -13.11 5.04
N VAL A 102 -2.50 -13.41 4.53
CA VAL A 102 -3.02 -14.77 4.38
C VAL A 102 -3.20 -15.06 2.90
N VAL A 103 -2.48 -16.06 2.40
CA VAL A 103 -2.55 -16.50 1.00
C VAL A 103 -3.12 -17.92 0.96
N SER A 104 -3.95 -18.22 -0.03
CA SER A 104 -4.46 -19.58 -0.32
C SER A 104 -4.33 -19.91 -1.79
N GLY A 105 -4.48 -21.18 -2.17
CA GLY A 105 -4.28 -21.59 -3.56
C GLY A 105 -2.85 -21.29 -4.01
N ILE A 106 -1.87 -21.71 -3.20
CA ILE A 106 -0.48 -21.24 -3.32
C ILE A 106 0.30 -22.09 -4.32
N TYR A 107 1.05 -21.41 -5.18
CA TYR A 107 1.97 -21.98 -6.16
C TYR A 107 3.33 -21.29 -6.07
N TYR A 108 4.39 -21.98 -6.50
CA TYR A 108 5.73 -21.44 -6.65
C TYR A 108 6.39 -22.01 -7.90
N LEU A 109 7.43 -21.32 -8.39
CA LEU A 109 8.18 -21.75 -9.56
C LEU A 109 9.34 -22.64 -9.13
N GLN A 110 9.46 -23.80 -9.75
CA GLN A 110 10.61 -24.67 -9.66
C GLN A 110 11.43 -24.54 -10.94
N THR A 111 12.71 -24.22 -10.79
CA THR A 111 13.71 -24.32 -11.85
C THR A 111 14.37 -25.70 -11.79
N SER A 112 14.73 -26.24 -12.95
CA SER A 112 15.43 -27.52 -13.08
C SER A 112 16.92 -27.46 -12.71
N SER A 113 17.36 -26.44 -11.97
CA SER A 113 18.72 -26.36 -11.42
C SER A 113 18.70 -25.64 -10.08
N THR A 114 19.31 -26.29 -9.08
CA THR A 114 19.52 -25.86 -7.69
C THR A 114 19.76 -24.35 -7.52
N GLY A 115 18.76 -23.61 -7.01
CA GLY A 115 18.92 -22.23 -6.57
C GLY A 115 17.62 -21.44 -6.59
N THR A 116 17.37 -20.67 -5.52
CA THR A 116 16.21 -19.79 -5.32
C THR A 116 15.97 -18.87 -6.52
N THR A 117 14.76 -18.90 -7.08
CA THR A 117 14.38 -18.12 -8.27
C THR A 117 14.04 -16.68 -7.91
N THR A 118 14.77 -15.71 -8.45
CA THR A 118 14.36 -14.30 -8.51
C THR A 118 13.51 -14.08 -9.77
N ALA A 119 12.42 -13.33 -9.69
CA ALA A 119 11.46 -13.15 -10.79
C ALA A 119 12.07 -12.64 -12.12
N ALA A 120 13.25 -12.01 -12.09
CA ALA A 120 13.96 -11.52 -13.28
C ALA A 120 14.51 -12.62 -14.20
N SER A 121 14.70 -13.86 -13.72
CA SER A 121 15.31 -14.95 -14.51
C SER A 121 14.31 -15.84 -15.26
N ALA A 122 13.00 -15.60 -15.14
CA ALA A 122 11.96 -16.48 -15.67
C ALA A 122 11.61 -16.26 -17.16
N ALA A 123 12.24 -15.30 -17.86
CA ALA A 123 11.77 -14.87 -19.18
C ALA A 123 12.03 -15.85 -20.35
N ASN A 124 12.89 -16.87 -20.20
CA ASN A 124 13.27 -17.78 -21.31
C ASN A 124 13.59 -19.23 -20.87
N THR A 125 13.19 -19.65 -19.68
CA THR A 125 13.46 -21.02 -19.19
C THR A 125 12.15 -21.80 -19.08
N SER A 126 12.18 -23.11 -19.31
CA SER A 126 11.07 -24.02 -18.97
C SER A 126 10.80 -23.97 -17.46
N VAL A 127 9.97 -23.04 -17.04
CA VAL A 127 9.60 -22.86 -15.62
C VAL A 127 8.49 -23.85 -15.29
N SER A 128 8.69 -24.70 -14.28
CA SER A 128 7.66 -25.60 -13.78
C SER A 128 6.91 -24.94 -12.62
N LEU A 129 5.59 -24.92 -12.68
CA LEU A 129 4.75 -24.40 -11.61
C LEU A 129 4.38 -25.55 -10.66
N VAL A 130 4.64 -25.38 -9.36
CA VAL A 130 4.35 -26.38 -8.33
C VAL A 130 3.31 -25.84 -7.36
N LYS A 131 2.33 -26.67 -7.01
CA LYS A 131 1.27 -26.33 -6.04
C LYS A 131 1.74 -26.72 -4.62
N LEU A 132 1.63 -25.77 -3.68
CA LEU A 132 1.88 -26.02 -2.26
C LEU A 132 0.98 -27.13 -1.72
N GLY A 133 1.52 -28.05 -0.92
CA GLY A 133 0.76 -29.00 -0.09
C GLY A 133 1.29 -30.44 -0.07
N CYS A 134 2.23 -30.79 -0.95
CA CYS A 134 2.83 -32.13 -1.00
C CYS A 134 4.32 -32.13 -0.65
N GLU A 135 4.77 -31.12 0.09
CA GLU A 135 6.09 -31.08 0.69
C GLU A 135 6.19 -32.10 1.84
N LEU A 136 7.42 -32.41 2.27
CA LEU A 136 7.68 -33.36 3.37
C LEU A 136 6.91 -33.02 4.66
N HIS A 137 6.69 -31.74 4.93
CA HIS A 137 5.99 -31.26 6.13
C HIS A 137 4.48 -31.07 5.92
N ALA A 138 3.94 -31.49 4.77
CA ALA A 138 2.51 -31.54 4.44
C ALA A 138 1.71 -30.30 4.88
N PRO A 139 2.10 -29.08 4.42
CA PRO A 139 1.38 -27.88 4.80
C PRO A 139 -0.03 -27.90 4.21
N THR A 140 -0.98 -27.29 4.93
CA THR A 140 -2.27 -26.95 4.33
C THR A 140 -2.08 -25.94 3.19
N ASP A 141 -3.04 -25.85 2.27
CA ASP A 141 -3.04 -24.83 1.19
C ASP A 141 -3.41 -23.42 1.71
N ARG A 142 -2.66 -22.96 2.69
CA ARG A 142 -2.79 -21.67 3.36
C ARG A 142 -1.44 -21.31 3.96
N MET A 143 -1.00 -20.08 3.70
CA MET A 143 0.22 -19.53 4.28
C MET A 143 -0.09 -18.20 4.96
N VAL A 144 0.35 -18.08 6.20
CA VAL A 144 0.32 -16.83 6.95
C VAL A 144 1.73 -16.28 6.98
N ILE A 145 1.92 -15.08 6.46
CA ILE A 145 3.23 -14.46 6.27
C ILE A 145 3.25 -13.16 7.08
N ASN A 146 4.27 -12.98 7.92
CA ASN A 146 4.47 -11.73 8.65
C ASN A 146 4.64 -10.57 7.66
N ARG A 147 3.97 -9.43 7.91
CA ARG A 147 3.99 -8.25 7.02
C ARG A 147 5.40 -7.76 6.74
N SER A 148 6.30 -7.88 7.72
CA SER A 148 7.71 -7.49 7.62
C SER A 148 8.55 -8.37 6.69
N GLN A 149 8.04 -9.53 6.27
CA GLN A 149 8.74 -10.43 5.36
C GLN A 149 8.34 -10.22 3.90
N VAL A 150 7.32 -9.40 3.63
CA VAL A 150 6.81 -9.12 2.28
C VAL A 150 7.36 -7.79 1.79
N THR A 151 8.14 -7.82 0.71
CA THR A 151 8.70 -6.63 0.05
C THR A 151 7.61 -5.88 -0.71
N PHE A 152 6.85 -6.60 -1.54
CA PHE A 152 5.68 -6.08 -2.27
C PHE A 152 4.81 -7.24 -2.75
N TRP A 153 3.63 -6.90 -3.27
CA TRP A 153 2.75 -7.84 -3.96
C TRP A 153 2.04 -7.11 -5.11
N GLU A 154 1.54 -7.87 -6.07
CA GLU A 154 0.82 -7.33 -7.24
C GLU A 154 -0.29 -8.27 -7.71
N ASN A 155 -1.32 -7.70 -8.34
CA ASN A 155 -2.35 -8.49 -9.02
C ASN A 155 -1.83 -8.94 -10.40
N LEU A 156 -1.98 -10.24 -10.70
CA LEU A 156 -1.61 -10.80 -11.99
C LEU A 156 -2.67 -10.52 -13.05
N GLN A 157 -2.24 -10.25 -14.27
CA GLN A 157 -3.12 -10.21 -15.43
C GLN A 157 -3.49 -11.62 -15.86
N ASP A 158 -4.74 -11.83 -16.30
CA ASP A 158 -5.21 -13.14 -16.77
C ASP A 158 -4.46 -13.62 -18.03
N THR A 159 -3.94 -12.68 -18.83
CA THR A 159 -3.09 -12.96 -20.00
C THR A 159 -1.66 -13.38 -19.61
N GLY A 160 -1.27 -13.23 -18.34
CA GLY A 160 0.07 -13.58 -17.86
C GLY A 160 0.32 -15.09 -17.88
N GLN A 161 1.56 -15.48 -18.18
CA GLN A 161 1.93 -16.91 -18.27
C GLN A 161 1.66 -17.67 -16.96
N VAL A 162 1.95 -17.05 -15.81
CA VAL A 162 1.72 -17.67 -14.49
C VAL A 162 0.22 -17.86 -14.21
N ALA A 163 -0.60 -16.84 -14.47
CA ALA A 163 -2.05 -16.93 -14.27
C ALA A 163 -2.65 -18.05 -15.15
N ASN A 164 -2.25 -18.12 -16.41
CA ASN A 164 -2.66 -19.18 -17.34
C ASN A 164 -2.19 -20.58 -16.88
N ALA A 165 -0.94 -20.71 -16.42
CA ALA A 165 -0.42 -21.97 -15.91
C ALA A 165 -1.19 -22.46 -14.67
N ILE A 166 -1.53 -21.55 -13.75
CA ILE A 166 -2.38 -21.85 -12.59
C ILE A 166 -3.76 -22.31 -13.04
N GLN A 167 -4.42 -21.57 -13.94
CA GLN A 167 -5.74 -21.93 -14.45
C GLN A 167 -5.75 -23.31 -15.10
N LYS A 168 -4.73 -23.60 -15.92
CA LYS A 168 -4.56 -24.93 -16.52
C LYS A 168 -4.37 -26.01 -15.46
N PHE A 169 -3.52 -25.79 -14.47
CA PHE A 169 -3.32 -26.73 -13.37
C PHE A 169 -4.64 -27.03 -12.64
N VAL A 170 -5.41 -26.01 -12.29
CA VAL A 170 -6.70 -26.18 -11.60
C VAL A 170 -7.69 -26.97 -12.46
N LYS A 171 -7.73 -26.68 -13.77
CA LYS A 171 -8.59 -27.41 -14.72
C LYS A 171 -8.22 -28.89 -14.83
N ASP A 172 -6.92 -29.19 -14.88
CA ASP A 172 -6.43 -30.56 -15.02
C ASP A 172 -6.51 -31.35 -13.70
N ASN A 173 -6.61 -30.65 -12.55
CA ASN A 173 -6.62 -31.24 -11.21
C ASN A 173 -7.88 -30.83 -10.41
N PRO A 174 -9.09 -31.24 -10.84
CA PRO A 174 -10.35 -30.78 -10.23
C PRO A 174 -10.56 -31.26 -8.79
N THR A 175 -9.85 -32.31 -8.36
CA THR A 175 -9.89 -32.81 -6.97
C THR A 175 -8.69 -32.36 -6.14
N GLY A 176 -7.94 -31.36 -6.61
CA GLY A 176 -6.70 -30.90 -6.03
C GLY A 176 -5.50 -31.78 -6.40
N GLN A 177 -4.32 -31.36 -5.92
CA GLN A 177 -3.07 -32.08 -6.11
C GLN A 177 -3.09 -33.44 -5.38
N LYS A 178 -2.68 -34.52 -6.06
CA LYS A 178 -2.46 -35.83 -5.43
C LYS A 178 -0.99 -35.98 -5.04
N CYS A 179 -0.72 -36.17 -3.74
CA CYS A 179 0.66 -36.26 -3.21
C CYS A 179 1.41 -37.56 -3.49
N SER A 180 0.89 -38.44 -4.35
CA SER A 180 1.56 -39.69 -4.72
C SER A 180 2.47 -39.58 -5.95
N ASN A 181 2.41 -38.47 -6.71
CA ASN A 181 3.00 -38.38 -8.06
C ASN A 181 3.78 -37.07 -8.34
N THR A 182 4.27 -36.35 -7.31
CA THR A 182 4.89 -35.02 -7.52
C THR A 182 6.27 -35.06 -8.18
N ALA A 183 6.88 -36.24 -8.38
CA ALA A 183 8.10 -36.37 -9.18
C ALA A 183 7.84 -36.55 -10.70
N ALA A 184 6.60 -36.79 -11.13
CA ALA A 184 6.28 -37.20 -12.51
C ALA A 184 5.46 -36.19 -13.31
N ASN A 185 4.91 -35.14 -12.69
CA ASN A 185 4.01 -34.20 -13.36
C ASN A 185 4.64 -32.82 -13.66
N SER A 186 5.97 -32.70 -13.61
CA SER A 186 6.70 -31.53 -14.10
C SER A 186 6.82 -31.49 -15.63
N THR A 187 6.30 -32.51 -16.33
CA THR A 187 6.33 -32.58 -17.78
C THR A 187 5.04 -32.00 -18.35
N THR A 188 5.18 -30.96 -19.18
CA THR A 188 4.17 -30.38 -20.07
C THR A 188 3.34 -29.21 -19.52
N ASN A 189 4.01 -28.15 -19.10
CA ASN A 189 3.53 -26.78 -19.37
C ASN A 189 4.71 -25.91 -19.81
N ASN A 190 5.33 -26.32 -20.91
CA ASN A 190 6.35 -25.53 -21.58
C ASN A 190 5.63 -24.41 -22.35
N VAL A 191 5.71 -23.17 -21.86
CA VAL A 191 5.24 -22.00 -22.60
C VAL A 191 6.37 -21.58 -23.54
N GLN A 192 6.41 -22.18 -24.73
CA GLN A 192 7.27 -21.70 -25.81
C GLN A 192 6.53 -21.85 -27.14
N GLY A 193 6.40 -20.71 -27.85
CA GLY A 193 5.80 -20.63 -29.17
C GLY A 193 6.73 -21.09 -30.30
N SER A 194 6.08 -21.52 -31.37
CA SER A 194 6.52 -21.68 -32.76
C SER A 194 7.33 -22.93 -33.18
N THR A 195 6.62 -23.79 -33.91
CA THR A 195 6.98 -24.47 -35.18
C THR A 195 8.44 -24.81 -35.48
N ASN A 196 8.76 -26.10 -35.53
CA ASN A 196 9.06 -26.75 -36.82
C ASN A 196 9.11 -28.28 -36.71
N THR A 197 8.59 -28.89 -37.76
CA THR A 197 8.54 -30.32 -38.11
C THR A 197 9.93 -30.94 -38.16
N THR A 198 10.16 -32.07 -37.51
CA THR A 198 10.89 -33.21 -38.12
C THR A 198 10.67 -34.51 -37.36
N THR A 199 10.19 -35.50 -38.10
CA THR A 199 10.22 -36.94 -37.86
C THR A 199 11.65 -37.46 -37.67
N ASN A 200 11.91 -38.29 -36.65
CA ASN A 200 12.76 -39.49 -36.84
C ASN A 200 12.66 -40.52 -35.70
N THR A 201 12.06 -41.65 -36.04
CA THR A 201 12.55 -43.03 -35.92
C THR A 201 13.49 -43.43 -34.76
N ALA A 202 13.03 -44.41 -33.98
CA ALA A 202 13.75 -45.17 -32.97
C ALA A 202 14.89 -46.04 -33.55
N PRO A 203 15.94 -46.33 -32.76
CA PRO A 203 16.77 -47.50 -32.99
C PRO A 203 16.55 -48.55 -31.90
N THR A 204 15.98 -49.69 -32.32
CA THR A 204 16.18 -51.00 -31.71
C THR A 204 17.65 -51.42 -31.89
N THR A 205 18.27 -51.98 -30.86
CA THR A 205 19.55 -52.69 -31.00
C THR A 205 19.43 -54.05 -30.33
N THR A 206 19.54 -55.09 -31.15
CA THR A 206 19.64 -56.50 -30.76
C THR A 206 21.04 -57.02 -31.09
N THR A 207 21.43 -58.07 -30.36
CA THR A 207 22.36 -59.18 -30.76
C THR A 207 23.86 -58.98 -30.40
N PRO A 208 24.69 -60.03 -30.19
CA PRO A 208 24.47 -61.48 -29.98
C PRO A 208 25.12 -62.09 -28.70
N THR A 209 24.63 -63.28 -28.35
CA THR A 209 25.28 -64.33 -27.53
C THR A 209 26.62 -64.82 -28.09
N THR A 210 27.57 -65.17 -27.21
CA THR A 210 28.63 -66.13 -27.52
C THR A 210 28.89 -67.05 -26.33
N THR A 211 28.68 -68.33 -26.60
CA THR A 211 28.92 -69.51 -25.75
C THR A 211 30.41 -69.85 -25.73
N THR A 212 30.95 -70.25 -24.58
CA THR A 212 32.19 -71.05 -24.54
C THR A 212 32.16 -72.03 -23.37
N LYS A 213 32.32 -73.32 -23.71
CA LYS A 213 32.58 -74.53 -22.88
C LYS A 213 33.49 -75.42 -23.76
N PRO A 214 34.25 -76.43 -23.28
CA PRO A 214 34.08 -77.26 -22.08
C PRO A 214 34.84 -76.81 -20.84
#